data_AF-A0A817FVZ9-F1
#
_entry.id   AF-A0A817FVZ9-F1
#
_cell.length_a   1.000
_cell.length_b   1.000
_cell.length_c   1.000
_cell.angle_alpha   90.00
_cell.angle_beta   90.00
_cell.angle_gamma   90.00
#
_symmetry.space_group_name_H-M   'P 1'
#
loop_
_entity.id
_entity.type
_entity.pdbx_description
1 polymer ?
#
loop_
_entity_poly.entity_id
_entity_poly.type
_entity_poly.pdbx_seq_one_letter_code
_entity_poly.pdbx_strand_id
1 'polypeptide(L)'
;MIAVCASDFEYALTAFNYDELAYLSYFNLVHALDTIASSASLSAIQKARAQSLIDNLWEYMELGLDLSHNYKKMEKTPLFNFIYCYASGQVNQTRNTSNKRHGLTTRAFRHDCNSLSNDGVWHMQRWPLELIHWPQFNSDRLDVQINVPAHCYLPLKSLQMLPPDERSAKNLNQGVYDLDDGDGFIETDPTNFLLGYWGMRYFNLLQ
;
A
#
# COMPACT_ATOMS: atom_id res chain seq x y z
N MET A 1 0.81 -4.97 -38.19
CA MET A 1 -0.54 -4.43 -37.95
C MET A 1 -0.35 -3.13 -37.21
N ILE A 2 -0.54 -1.98 -37.89
CA ILE A 2 -0.23 -0.65 -37.35
C ILE A 2 -1.47 -0.19 -36.58
N ALA A 3 -1.39 -0.14 -35.25
CA ALA A 3 -2.45 0.42 -34.42
C ALA A 3 -2.37 1.95 -34.48
N VAL A 4 -3.48 2.59 -34.86
CA VAL A 4 -3.64 4.04 -34.94
C VAL A 4 -3.95 4.56 -33.53
N CYS A 5 -3.11 5.46 -33.01
CA CYS A 5 -3.28 6.06 -31.68
C CYS A 5 -4.53 6.96 -31.65
N ALA A 6 -5.46 6.71 -30.73
CA ALA A 6 -6.58 7.61 -30.44
C ALA A 6 -6.14 8.65 -29.40
N SER A 7 -6.38 9.93 -29.70
CA SER A 7 -5.97 11.09 -28.91
C SER A 7 -6.94 11.44 -27.78
N ASP A 8 -6.36 11.74 -26.62
CA ASP A 8 -6.73 12.75 -25.62
C ASP A 8 -8.16 12.76 -25.04
N PHE A 9 -8.35 12.15 -23.85
CA PHE A 9 -9.24 12.72 -22.80
C PHE A 9 -9.17 12.03 -21.41
N GLU A 10 -8.02 11.87 -20.73
CA GLU A 10 -8.09 11.43 -19.29
C GLU A 10 -6.86 11.71 -18.40
N TYR A 11 -6.07 12.75 -18.68
CA TYR A 11 -4.83 13.03 -17.92
C TYR A 11 -4.99 13.82 -16.61
N ALA A 12 -6.16 13.74 -15.95
CA ALA A 12 -6.45 14.56 -14.75
C ALA A 12 -6.56 13.77 -13.43
N LEU A 13 -6.49 12.43 -13.44
CA LEU A 13 -6.76 11.61 -12.24
C LEU A 13 -5.52 10.97 -11.59
N THR A 14 -4.33 11.13 -12.14
CA THR A 14 -3.12 10.38 -11.71
C THR A 14 -2.21 11.11 -10.72
N ALA A 15 -2.52 12.35 -10.32
CA ALA A 15 -1.69 13.12 -9.39
C ALA A 15 -2.05 12.92 -7.90
N PHE A 16 -2.28 11.68 -7.46
CA PHE A 16 -2.43 11.34 -6.04
C PHE A 16 -1.14 10.70 -5.51
N ASN A 17 -0.05 11.49 -5.52
CA ASN A 17 1.30 11.03 -5.16
C ASN A 17 1.56 11.00 -3.63
N TYR A 18 0.61 11.42 -2.78
CA TYR A 18 0.83 11.64 -1.34
C TYR A 18 -0.11 10.87 -0.41
N ASP A 19 -0.84 9.87 -0.91
CA ASP A 19 -1.84 9.15 -0.10
C ASP A 19 -1.23 8.50 1.16
N GLU A 20 0.04 8.07 1.09
CA GLU A 20 0.76 7.43 2.19
C GLU A 20 0.93 8.37 3.40
N LEU A 21 1.26 9.65 3.15
CA LEU A 21 1.37 10.66 4.20
C LEU A 21 -0.01 11.01 4.78
N ALA A 22 -1.06 10.98 3.96
CA ALA A 22 -2.43 11.15 4.44
C ALA A 22 -2.83 10.02 5.40
N TYR A 23 -2.47 8.77 5.10
CA TYR A 23 -2.72 7.65 6.02
C TYR A 23 -1.91 7.76 7.32
N LEU A 24 -0.60 8.02 7.23
CA LEU A 24 0.27 8.14 8.42
C LEU A 24 -0.14 9.29 9.34
N SER A 25 -0.49 10.45 8.77
CA SER A 25 -0.98 11.59 9.55
C SER A 25 -2.31 11.29 10.25
N TYR A 26 -3.17 10.48 9.64
CA TYR A 26 -4.43 10.05 10.23
C TYR A 26 -4.23 9.10 11.41
N PHE A 27 -3.33 8.11 11.30
CA PHE A 27 -3.00 7.22 12.43
C PHE A 27 -2.45 8.00 13.62
N ASN A 28 -1.60 8.99 13.37
CA ASN A 28 -1.08 9.87 14.42
C ASN A 28 -2.19 10.69 15.09
N LEU A 29 -3.17 11.18 14.32
CA LEU A 29 -4.33 11.89 14.87
C LEU A 29 -5.19 10.98 15.75
N VAL A 30 -5.53 9.78 15.26
CA VAL A 30 -6.32 8.81 16.04
C VAL A 30 -5.58 8.43 17.32
N HIS A 31 -4.28 8.14 17.25
CA HIS A 31 -3.48 7.80 18.43
C HIS A 31 -3.39 8.95 19.44
N ALA A 32 -3.23 10.20 18.96
CA ALA A 32 -3.26 11.37 19.81
C ALA A 32 -4.62 11.54 20.51
N LEU A 33 -5.73 11.34 19.78
CA LEU A 33 -7.08 11.39 20.34
C LEU A 33 -7.31 10.27 21.37
N ASP A 34 -6.85 9.05 21.11
CA ASP A 34 -6.94 7.91 22.03
C ASP A 34 -6.15 8.18 23.33
N THR A 35 -4.97 8.78 23.19
CA THR A 35 -4.14 9.21 24.32
C THR A 35 -4.85 10.27 25.16
N ILE A 36 -5.48 11.25 24.50
CA ILE A 36 -6.28 12.30 25.17
C ILE A 36 -7.50 11.68 25.87
N ALA A 37 -8.24 10.80 25.19
CA ALA A 37 -9.42 10.13 25.74
C ALA A 37 -9.09 9.27 26.95
N SER A 38 -7.90 8.66 26.96
CA SER A 38 -7.39 7.84 28.07
C SER A 38 -6.90 8.67 29.27
N SER A 39 -6.82 9.99 29.17
CA SER A 39 -6.28 10.84 30.22
C SER A 39 -7.11 10.79 31.53
N ALA A 40 -6.41 10.83 32.67
CA ALA A 40 -7.05 10.77 33.99
C ALA A 40 -7.85 12.03 34.35
N SER A 41 -7.60 13.16 33.68
CA SER A 41 -8.21 14.47 33.96
C SER A 41 -9.60 14.66 33.35
N LEU A 42 -10.03 13.78 32.43
CA LEU A 42 -11.35 13.86 31.80
C LEU A 42 -12.43 13.21 32.65
N SER A 43 -13.59 13.86 32.71
CA SER A 43 -14.81 13.26 33.27
C SER A 43 -15.32 12.09 32.42
N ALA A 44 -16.12 11.21 33.01
CA ALA A 44 -16.70 10.06 32.30
C ALA A 44 -17.50 10.47 31.05
N ILE A 45 -18.23 11.59 31.09
CA ILE A 45 -19.00 12.10 29.94
C ILE A 45 -18.07 12.57 28.83
N GLN A 46 -16.97 13.26 29.17
CA GLN A 46 -15.99 13.70 28.18
C GLN A 46 -15.27 12.51 27.53
N LYS A 47 -14.93 11.49 28.31
CA LYS A 47 -14.34 10.24 27.80
C LYS A 47 -15.28 9.55 26.82
N ALA A 48 -16.56 9.41 27.16
CA ALA A 48 -17.54 8.80 26.27
C ALA A 48 -17.73 9.57 24.95
N ARG A 49 -17.73 10.90 25.00
CA ARG A 49 -17.80 11.75 23.79
C ARG A 49 -16.54 11.63 22.93
N ALA A 50 -15.36 11.65 23.55
CA ALA A 50 -14.10 11.47 22.84
C ALA A 50 -14.04 10.10 22.17
N GLN A 51 -14.45 9.04 22.87
CA GLN A 51 -14.51 7.70 22.31
C GLN A 51 -15.45 7.62 21.10
N SER A 52 -16.67 8.18 21.20
CA SER A 52 -17.60 8.20 20.07
C SER A 52 -17.04 8.94 18.85
N LEU A 53 -16.29 10.02 19.04
CA LEU A 53 -15.62 10.72 17.94
C LEU A 53 -14.52 9.85 17.32
N ILE A 54 -13.70 9.20 18.15
CA ILE A 54 -12.65 8.28 17.70
C ILE A 54 -13.24 7.13 16.90
N ASP A 55 -14.34 6.54 17.37
CA ASP A 55 -15.03 5.42 16.70
C ASP A 55 -15.55 5.84 15.31
N ASN A 56 -16.17 7.02 15.21
CA ASN A 56 -16.65 7.55 13.92
C ASN A 56 -15.49 7.84 12.95
N LEU A 57 -14.41 8.46 13.44
CA LEU A 57 -13.21 8.71 12.63
C LEU A 57 -12.59 7.40 12.12
N TRP A 58 -12.52 6.40 12.99
CA TRP A 58 -12.04 5.08 12.61
C TRP A 58 -12.89 4.44 11.51
N GLU A 59 -14.22 4.52 11.60
CA GLU A 59 -15.12 4.00 10.55
C GLU A 59 -14.88 4.68 9.19
N TYR A 60 -14.75 6.01 9.17
CA TYR A 60 -14.41 6.75 7.94
C TYR A 60 -13.03 6.34 7.40
N MET A 61 -12.06 6.08 8.27
CA MET A 61 -10.74 5.62 7.88
C MET A 61 -10.79 4.24 7.22
N GLU A 62 -11.48 3.28 7.84
CA GLU A 62 -11.63 1.94 7.28
C GLU A 62 -12.34 1.96 5.92
N LEU A 63 -13.38 2.80 5.78
CA LEU A 63 -14.04 3.03 4.50
C LEU A 63 -13.09 3.61 3.46
N GLY A 64 -12.33 4.65 3.80
CA GLY A 64 -11.35 5.26 2.89
C GLY A 64 -10.23 4.30 2.49
N LEU A 65 -9.74 3.50 3.44
CA LEU A 65 -8.75 2.45 3.21
C LEU A 65 -9.30 1.36 2.29
N ASP A 66 -10.53 0.87 2.52
CA ASP A 66 -11.14 -0.16 1.68
C ASP A 66 -11.44 0.36 0.26
N LEU A 67 -11.95 1.58 0.14
CA LEU A 67 -12.17 2.21 -1.17
C LEU A 67 -10.85 2.38 -1.92
N SER A 68 -9.84 2.96 -1.29
CA SER A 68 -8.50 3.08 -1.87
C SER A 68 -7.93 1.71 -2.24
N HIS A 69 -8.10 0.70 -1.36
CA HIS A 69 -7.69 -0.67 -1.61
C HIS A 69 -8.40 -1.29 -2.84
N ASN A 70 -9.68 -0.97 -3.05
CA ASN A 70 -10.45 -1.48 -4.18
C ASN A 70 -10.18 -0.73 -5.49
N TYR A 71 -9.98 0.59 -5.47
CA TYR A 71 -9.77 1.39 -6.68
C TYR A 71 -8.36 1.25 -7.26
N LYS A 72 -7.32 1.20 -6.42
CA LYS A 72 -5.92 1.22 -6.88
C LYS A 72 -5.29 -0.16 -7.15
N LYS A 73 -6.07 -1.19 -7.50
CA LYS A 73 -5.58 -2.59 -7.54
C LYS A 73 -4.38 -2.84 -8.47
N MET A 74 -4.24 -2.09 -9.57
CA MET A 74 -3.16 -2.29 -10.55
C MET A 74 -1.85 -1.55 -10.23
N GLU A 75 -1.77 -0.76 -9.16
CA GLU A 75 -0.56 0.05 -8.86
C GLU A 75 0.07 -0.30 -7.51
N LYS A 76 -0.44 -1.33 -6.83
CA LYS A 76 -0.04 -1.62 -5.46
C LYS A 76 1.12 -2.59 -5.40
N THR A 77 2.16 -2.15 -4.71
CA THR A 77 3.13 -3.05 -4.14
C THR A 77 2.44 -4.00 -3.15
N PRO A 78 2.92 -5.26 -3.05
CA PRO A 78 2.57 -6.14 -1.95
C PRO A 78 2.73 -5.51 -0.56
N LEU A 79 3.60 -4.49 -0.40
CA LEU A 79 3.73 -3.76 0.84
C LEU A 79 2.48 -2.93 1.18
N PHE A 80 1.85 -2.27 0.20
CA PHE A 80 0.60 -1.55 0.44
C PHE A 80 -0.53 -2.49 0.90
N ASN A 81 -0.58 -3.69 0.31
CA ASN A 81 -1.54 -4.73 0.71
C ASN A 81 -1.28 -5.18 2.16
N PHE A 82 -0.02 -5.33 2.55
CA PHE A 82 0.38 -5.58 3.94
C PHE A 82 -0.10 -4.46 4.87
N ILE A 83 0.16 -3.18 4.55
CA ILE A 83 -0.27 -2.04 5.36
C ILE A 83 -1.80 -2.06 5.54
N TYR A 84 -2.56 -2.25 4.46
CA TYR A 84 -4.02 -2.36 4.50
C TYR A 84 -4.49 -3.48 5.45
N CYS A 85 -3.91 -4.67 5.33
CA CYS A 85 -4.31 -5.82 6.13
C CYS A 85 -4.03 -5.66 7.63
N TYR A 86 -2.92 -5.02 7.98
CA TYR A 86 -2.59 -4.73 9.38
C TYR A 86 -3.41 -3.57 9.94
N ALA A 87 -3.60 -2.49 9.18
CA ALA A 87 -4.42 -1.35 9.56
C ALA A 87 -5.88 -1.74 9.81
N SER A 88 -6.43 -2.62 8.98
CA SER A 88 -7.79 -3.14 9.11
C SER A 88 -7.96 -4.21 10.20
N GLY A 89 -6.87 -4.65 10.84
CA GLY A 89 -6.92 -5.66 11.91
C GLY A 89 -7.33 -7.07 11.43
N GLN A 90 -7.23 -7.35 10.13
CA GLN A 90 -7.74 -8.59 9.51
C GLN A 90 -6.74 -9.76 9.57
N VAL A 91 -5.50 -9.51 9.99
CA VAL A 91 -4.46 -10.52 10.15
C VAL A 91 -4.62 -11.22 11.48
N ASN A 92 -4.36 -12.54 11.53
CA ASN A 92 -4.55 -13.33 12.75
C ASN A 92 -3.82 -12.76 13.98
N GLN A 93 -2.68 -12.09 13.76
CA GLN A 93 -1.87 -11.45 14.80
C GLN A 93 -2.54 -10.19 15.39
N THR A 94 -3.42 -9.50 14.66
CA THR A 94 -4.10 -8.25 15.08
C THR A 94 -5.60 -8.41 15.36
N ARG A 95 -6.17 -9.61 15.14
CA ARG A 95 -7.60 -9.89 15.46
C ARG A 95 -8.00 -9.57 16.89
N ASN A 96 -7.10 -9.77 17.87
CA ASN A 96 -7.39 -9.52 19.28
C ASN A 96 -7.44 -8.02 19.63
N THR A 97 -6.79 -7.15 18.86
CA THR A 97 -6.85 -5.69 19.04
C THR A 97 -8.07 -5.08 18.36
N SER A 98 -8.51 -5.64 17.23
CA SER A 98 -9.72 -5.20 16.52
C SER A 98 -11.00 -5.57 17.29
N ASN A 99 -11.11 -6.82 17.75
CA ASN A 99 -12.25 -7.30 18.55
C ASN A 99 -12.44 -6.55 19.89
N LYS A 100 -11.39 -5.93 20.42
CA LYS A 100 -11.45 -5.13 21.64
C LYS A 100 -11.96 -3.71 21.42
N ARG A 101 -11.86 -3.17 20.21
CA ARG A 101 -12.12 -1.74 19.95
C ARG A 101 -13.56 -1.46 19.59
N HIS A 102 -14.22 -2.29 18.80
CA HIS A 102 -15.56 -1.98 18.32
C HIS A 102 -16.48 -3.19 18.38
N GLY A 103 -17.54 -3.10 19.18
CA GLY A 103 -18.71 -4.00 19.12
C GLY A 103 -19.52 -3.86 17.82
N LEU A 104 -18.92 -3.32 16.76
CA LEU A 104 -19.48 -3.25 15.42
C LEU A 104 -19.25 -4.60 14.74
N THR A 105 -20.33 -5.17 14.24
CA THR A 105 -20.38 -6.41 13.48
C THR A 105 -19.23 -6.48 12.48
N THR A 106 -18.43 -7.53 12.59
CA THR A 106 -17.40 -7.92 11.62
C THR A 106 -17.95 -7.75 10.20
N ARG A 107 -17.60 -6.66 9.51
CA ARG A 107 -17.78 -6.62 8.06
C ARG A 107 -16.99 -7.82 7.54
N ALA A 108 -17.64 -8.67 6.76
CA ALA A 108 -16.95 -9.71 6.02
C ALA A 108 -16.09 -9.00 4.97
N PHE A 109 -14.87 -8.64 5.37
CA PHE A 109 -13.94 -7.95 4.51
C PHE A 109 -13.55 -8.89 3.36
N ARG A 110 -13.48 -8.30 2.16
CA ARG A 110 -13.53 -9.01 0.89
C ARG A 110 -12.20 -9.66 0.48
N HIS A 111 -11.11 -9.38 1.20
CA HIS A 111 -9.74 -9.71 0.79
C HIS A 111 -9.09 -10.75 1.71
N ASP A 112 -8.33 -11.68 1.14
CA ASP A 112 -7.57 -12.66 1.93
C ASP A 112 -6.28 -12.05 2.46
N CYS A 113 -6.36 -11.49 3.66
CA CYS A 113 -5.22 -10.82 4.28
C CYS A 113 -4.06 -11.74 4.68
N ASN A 114 -4.27 -13.06 4.76
CA ASN A 114 -3.14 -13.97 4.97
C ASN A 114 -2.31 -14.08 3.69
N SER A 115 -2.97 -14.26 2.54
CA SER A 115 -2.30 -14.28 1.23
C SER A 115 -1.59 -12.95 0.97
N LEU A 116 -2.28 -11.83 1.16
CA LEU A 116 -1.71 -10.50 0.92
C LEU A 116 -0.52 -10.18 1.83
N SER A 117 -0.57 -10.64 3.09
CA SER A 117 0.57 -10.49 4.00
C SER A 117 1.77 -11.34 3.54
N ASN A 118 1.53 -12.53 3.01
CA ASN A 118 2.60 -13.38 2.47
C ASN A 118 3.24 -12.77 1.22
N ASP A 119 2.45 -12.16 0.34
CA ASP A 119 2.97 -11.41 -0.81
C ASP A 119 3.88 -10.26 -0.35
N GLY A 120 3.50 -9.58 0.73
CA GLY A 120 4.33 -8.57 1.37
C GLY A 120 5.68 -9.13 1.85
N VAL A 121 5.66 -10.27 2.54
CA VAL A 121 6.90 -10.95 2.99
C VAL A 121 7.77 -11.35 1.82
N TRP A 122 7.20 -12.00 0.80
CA TRP A 122 7.89 -12.37 -0.43
C TRP A 122 8.53 -11.15 -1.11
N HIS A 123 7.79 -10.04 -1.15
CA HIS A 123 8.28 -8.80 -1.74
C HIS A 123 9.50 -8.25 -0.99
N MET A 124 9.45 -8.23 0.34
CA MET A 124 10.56 -7.74 1.17
C MET A 124 11.79 -8.65 1.09
N GLN A 125 11.60 -9.97 1.01
CA GLN A 125 12.70 -10.93 0.89
C GLN A 125 13.46 -10.82 -0.43
N ARG A 126 12.81 -10.30 -1.48
CA ARG A 126 13.38 -10.15 -2.82
C ARG A 126 13.70 -8.70 -3.16
N TRP A 127 13.51 -7.77 -2.24
CA TRP A 127 13.78 -6.37 -2.50
C TRP A 127 15.28 -6.16 -2.77
N PRO A 128 15.66 -5.45 -3.86
CA PRO A 128 17.06 -5.20 -4.15
C PRO A 128 17.66 -4.30 -3.06
N LEU A 129 18.74 -4.76 -2.42
CA LEU A 129 19.45 -3.98 -1.41
C LEU A 129 20.30 -2.85 -2.03
N GLU A 130 20.57 -2.94 -3.32
CA GLU A 130 21.19 -1.86 -4.07
C GLU A 130 20.17 -0.75 -4.34
N LEU A 131 20.56 0.49 -4.03
CA LEU A 131 19.74 1.66 -4.22
C LEU A 131 19.90 2.28 -5.61
N ILE A 132 20.87 1.81 -6.41
CA ILE A 132 21.10 2.29 -7.77
C ILE A 132 19.93 1.87 -8.68
N HIS A 133 19.42 2.84 -9.42
CA HIS A 133 18.33 2.68 -10.39
C HIS A 133 18.85 2.08 -11.70
N TRP A 134 19.26 0.80 -11.64
CA TRP A 134 19.87 0.11 -12.78
C TRP A 134 18.93 0.05 -14.00
N PRO A 135 19.45 0.25 -15.23
CA PRO A 135 18.65 0.14 -16.44
C PRO A 135 18.19 -1.30 -16.64
N GLN A 136 16.90 -1.47 -16.86
CA GLN A 136 16.25 -2.76 -17.07
C GLN A 136 15.27 -2.67 -18.24
N PHE A 137 15.29 -3.73 -19.05
CA PHE A 137 14.51 -3.85 -20.27
C PHE A 137 13.71 -5.15 -20.24
N ASN A 138 12.73 -5.25 -19.33
CA ASN A 138 11.93 -6.48 -19.23
C ASN A 138 10.93 -6.64 -20.37
N SER A 139 10.70 -5.62 -21.20
CA SER A 139 9.84 -5.74 -22.39
C SER A 139 10.41 -6.69 -23.45
N ASP A 140 11.72 -6.92 -23.46
CA ASP A 140 12.38 -7.87 -24.37
C ASP A 140 12.23 -9.33 -23.92
N ARG A 141 11.70 -9.58 -22.73
CA ARG A 141 11.53 -10.92 -22.18
C ARG A 141 10.39 -11.67 -22.85
N LEU A 142 10.70 -12.86 -23.38
CA LEU A 142 9.73 -13.71 -24.05
C LEU A 142 8.75 -14.40 -23.08
N ASP A 143 9.11 -14.54 -21.80
CA ASP A 143 8.29 -15.15 -20.77
C ASP A 143 7.26 -14.19 -20.15
N VAL A 144 7.41 -12.89 -20.39
CA VAL A 144 6.58 -11.85 -19.78
C VAL A 144 5.38 -11.53 -20.68
N GLN A 145 4.18 -11.61 -20.10
CA GLN A 145 2.97 -11.21 -20.80
C GLN A 145 2.77 -9.70 -20.68
N ILE A 146 2.82 -9.01 -21.81
CA ILE A 146 2.73 -7.54 -21.88
C ILE A 146 1.25 -7.12 -21.96
N ASN A 147 0.86 -6.24 -21.05
CA ASN A 147 -0.37 -5.46 -21.14
C ASN A 147 -0.12 -4.25 -22.05
N VAL A 148 -0.50 -4.36 -23.32
CA VAL A 148 -0.31 -3.30 -24.30
C VAL A 148 -1.24 -2.14 -23.95
N PRO A 149 -0.72 -0.95 -23.59
CA PRO A 149 -1.55 0.16 -23.18
C PRO A 149 -2.41 0.65 -24.36
N ALA A 150 -3.62 1.14 -24.05
CA ALA A 150 -4.50 1.74 -25.05
C ALA A 150 -3.92 3.02 -25.69
N HIS A 151 -2.91 3.62 -25.04
CA HIS A 151 -2.24 4.83 -25.50
C HIS A 151 -0.74 4.61 -25.67
N CYS A 152 -0.20 5.19 -26.74
CA CYS A 152 1.17 5.00 -27.21
C CYS A 152 2.24 5.69 -26.32
N TYR A 153 1.83 6.59 -25.42
CA TYR A 153 2.73 7.35 -24.53
C TYR A 153 2.82 6.80 -23.11
N LEU A 154 2.13 5.68 -22.83
CA LEU A 154 2.20 5.03 -21.53
C LEU A 154 3.32 3.98 -21.52
N PRO A 155 3.99 3.77 -20.37
CA PRO A 155 4.99 2.72 -20.26
C PRO A 155 4.35 1.34 -20.52
N LEU A 156 5.15 0.42 -21.07
CA LEU A 156 4.73 -0.97 -21.20
C LEU A 156 4.61 -1.58 -19.81
N LYS A 157 3.48 -2.25 -19.56
CA LYS A 157 3.20 -2.91 -18.29
C LYS A 157 3.11 -4.41 -18.47
N SER A 158 3.51 -5.16 -17.46
CA SER A 158 3.24 -6.59 -17.36
C SER A 158 1.78 -6.85 -16.95
N LEU A 159 1.24 -8.00 -17.33
CA LEU A 159 -0.04 -8.50 -16.80
C LEU A 159 0.11 -9.07 -15.38
N GLN A 160 1.32 -9.50 -15.01
CA GLN A 160 1.65 -10.07 -13.72
C GLN A 160 2.84 -9.33 -13.13
N MET A 161 2.81 -9.09 -11.83
CA MET A 161 3.91 -8.40 -11.16
C MET A 161 5.21 -9.20 -11.27
N LEU A 162 6.26 -8.57 -11.76
CA LEU A 162 7.59 -9.17 -11.77
C LEU A 162 8.17 -9.24 -10.35
N PRO A 163 9.03 -10.23 -10.06
CA PRO A 163 9.78 -10.28 -8.81
C PRO A 163 10.51 -8.95 -8.53
N PRO A 164 10.54 -8.45 -7.28
CA PRO A 164 11.18 -7.17 -6.95
C PRO A 164 12.65 -7.08 -7.34
N ASP A 165 13.36 -8.21 -7.33
CA ASP A 165 14.75 -8.38 -7.74
C ASP A 165 14.95 -8.37 -9.27
N GLU A 166 13.88 -8.51 -10.05
CA GLU A 166 13.90 -8.50 -11.53
C GLU A 166 13.36 -7.20 -12.14
N ARG A 167 12.93 -6.26 -11.30
CA ARG A 167 12.41 -4.95 -11.72
C ARG A 167 13.20 -3.83 -11.03
N SER A 168 13.04 -2.61 -11.52
CA SER A 168 13.74 -1.48 -10.93
C SER A 168 13.13 -1.14 -9.57
N ALA A 169 13.96 -0.65 -8.65
CA ALA A 169 13.49 -0.18 -7.36
C ALA A 169 12.57 1.04 -7.58
N LYS A 170 11.31 0.92 -7.16
CA LYS A 170 10.27 1.94 -7.31
C LYS A 170 9.70 2.29 -5.95
N ASN A 171 9.11 3.48 -5.84
CA ASN A 171 8.39 3.87 -4.64
C ASN A 171 7.19 2.96 -4.37
N LEU A 172 6.74 2.91 -3.11
CA LEU A 172 5.71 1.98 -2.62
C LEU A 172 4.36 2.06 -3.35
N ASN A 173 4.09 3.20 -4.00
CA ASN A 173 2.88 3.52 -4.73
C ASN A 173 3.09 3.64 -6.26
N GLN A 174 4.24 3.25 -6.80
CA GLN A 174 4.59 3.50 -8.19
C GLN A 174 4.92 2.23 -8.97
N GLY A 175 4.24 2.05 -10.10
CA GLY A 175 4.81 1.39 -11.29
C GLY A 175 5.29 -0.05 -11.14
N VAL A 176 4.73 -0.86 -10.23
CA VAL A 176 5.23 -2.24 -9.99
C VAL A 176 5.05 -3.20 -11.18
N TYR A 177 4.25 -2.80 -12.15
CA TYR A 177 4.03 -3.54 -13.40
C TYR A 177 4.85 -2.98 -14.56
N ASP A 178 5.50 -1.83 -14.41
CA ASP A 178 6.29 -1.23 -15.47
C ASP A 178 7.45 -2.18 -15.83
N LEU A 179 7.62 -2.43 -17.12
CA LEU A 179 8.61 -3.39 -17.62
C LEU A 179 10.01 -2.79 -17.72
N ASP A 180 10.07 -1.58 -18.25
CA ASP A 180 11.31 -0.90 -18.60
C ASP A 180 11.47 0.35 -17.77
N ASP A 181 12.65 0.51 -17.18
CA ASP A 181 12.96 1.60 -16.27
C ASP A 181 14.46 1.63 -15.97
N GLY A 182 14.95 2.68 -15.32
CA GLY A 182 16.35 2.77 -14.93
C GLY A 182 17.23 3.49 -15.93
N ASP A 183 18.15 4.30 -15.43
CA ASP A 183 19.21 4.92 -16.22
C ASP A 183 20.63 4.59 -15.71
N GLY A 184 20.74 4.04 -14.49
CA GLY A 184 22.01 3.72 -13.83
C GLY A 184 22.73 4.93 -13.22
N PHE A 185 22.12 6.12 -13.25
CA PHE A 185 22.70 7.37 -12.75
C PHE A 185 21.97 7.93 -11.53
N ILE A 186 20.80 7.38 -11.22
CA ILE A 186 19.97 7.79 -10.09
C ILE A 186 20.09 6.76 -8.96
N GLU A 187 20.08 7.25 -7.72
CA GLU A 187 19.96 6.45 -6.50
C GLU A 187 18.62 6.74 -5.84
N THR A 188 17.89 5.69 -5.46
CA THR A 188 16.63 5.77 -4.72
C THR A 188 16.91 5.81 -3.22
N ASP A 189 16.08 6.52 -2.46
CA ASP A 189 16.20 6.54 -1.01
C ASP A 189 15.78 5.19 -0.38
N PRO A 190 16.39 4.79 0.75
CA PRO A 190 16.10 3.50 1.38
C PRO A 190 14.74 3.45 2.09
N THR A 191 13.97 4.55 2.14
CA THR A 191 12.72 4.61 2.94
C THR A 191 11.70 3.58 2.49
N ASN A 192 11.62 3.33 1.17
CA ASN A 192 10.73 2.33 0.59
C ASN A 192 10.97 0.94 1.17
N PHE A 193 12.23 0.56 1.38
CA PHE A 193 12.59 -0.70 2.03
C PHE A 193 12.41 -0.63 3.55
N LEU A 194 12.93 0.42 4.19
CA LEU A 194 13.01 0.50 5.65
C LEU A 194 11.66 0.47 6.33
N LEU A 195 10.65 1.18 5.79
CA LEU A 195 9.31 1.20 6.38
C LEU A 195 8.69 -0.20 6.38
N GLY A 196 8.75 -0.89 5.24
CA GLY A 196 8.23 -2.25 5.12
C GLY A 196 9.00 -3.25 5.94
N TYR A 197 10.33 -3.18 5.92
CA TYR A 197 11.22 -4.06 6.67
C TYR A 197 10.96 -3.96 8.17
N TRP A 198 11.02 -2.75 8.74
CA TRP A 198 10.80 -2.57 10.17
C TRP A 198 9.36 -2.87 10.59
N GLY A 199 8.38 -2.52 9.74
CA GLY A 199 6.98 -2.88 9.97
C GLY A 199 6.79 -4.40 10.08
N MET A 200 7.31 -5.17 9.13
CA MET A 200 7.19 -6.63 9.13
C MET A 200 8.00 -7.28 10.26
N ARG A 201 9.17 -6.75 10.62
CA ARG A 201 9.94 -7.19 11.79
C ARG A 201 9.18 -6.95 13.09
N TYR A 202 8.56 -5.78 13.25
CA TYR A 202 7.76 -5.45 14.42
C TYR A 202 6.60 -6.43 14.63
N PHE A 203 5.96 -6.89 13.54
CA PHE A 203 4.91 -7.91 13.59
C PHE A 203 5.44 -9.36 13.55
N ASN A 204 6.75 -9.58 13.66
CA ASN A 204 7.39 -10.90 13.64
C ASN A 204 7.09 -11.72 12.37
N LEU A 205 6.96 -11.06 11.22
CA LEU A 205 6.80 -11.73 9.92
C LEU A 205 8.13 -12.03 9.23
N LEU A 206 9.16 -11.25 9.53
CA LEU A 206 10.52 -11.46 9.06
C LEU A 206 11.37 -11.91 10.25
N GLN A 207 12.16 -12.98 10.06
CA GLN A 207 13.09 -13.51 11.07
C GLN A 207 14.47 -12.86 10.92
#